data_AF-A0A257H4U2-F1
#
_entry.id   AF-A0A257H4U2-F1
#
_cell.length_a   1.000
_cell.length_b   1.000
_cell.length_c   1.000
_cell.angle_alpha   90.00
_cell.angle_beta   90.00
_cell.angle_gamma   90.00
#
_symmetry.space_group_name_H-M   'P 1'
#
loop_
_entity.id
_entity.type
_entity.pdbx_description
1 polymer ?
#
loop_
_entity_poly.entity_id
_entity_poly.type
_entity_poly.pdbx_seq_one_letter_code
_entity_poly.pdbx_strand_id
1 'polypeptide(L)'
;MPKPIITKKGSSLYDATFSLATVAIVSIDRGVHAGMDGYGLRALRLDLSERSKFDAFISEAKNSEKIVVTNTPKPGQAWIKAEYSCCVKYIHKFTDETDEVVDFAIYTADVDKIRALAKELRTDKAVAKASKMPAKPKAILKTRRDII
;
A
#
# COMPACT_ATOMS: atom_id res chain seq x y z
N MET A 1 21.07 -0.05 -8.86
CA MET A 1 19.78 0.29 -8.23
C MET A 1 19.12 -0.99 -7.73
N PRO A 2 18.50 -1.01 -6.54
CA PRO A 2 17.75 -2.17 -6.06
C PRO A 2 16.62 -2.53 -7.03
N LYS A 3 16.41 -3.83 -7.28
CA LYS A 3 15.34 -4.30 -8.17
C LYS A 3 13.96 -3.91 -7.61
N PRO A 4 13.00 -3.52 -8.47
CA PRO A 4 11.62 -3.31 -8.04
C PRO A 4 11.05 -4.53 -7.32
N ILE A 5 10.19 -4.30 -6.34
CA ILE A 5 9.38 -5.35 -5.73
C ILE A 5 8.04 -5.38 -6.42
N ILE A 6 7.59 -6.58 -6.78
CA ILE A 6 6.21 -6.84 -7.17
C ILE A 6 5.54 -7.57 -6.02
N THR A 7 4.45 -7.02 -5.51
CA THR A 7 3.74 -7.62 -4.37
C THR A 7 2.23 -7.60 -4.58
N LYS A 8 1.54 -8.56 -3.95
CA LYS A 8 0.10 -8.77 -4.09
C LYS A 8 -0.63 -8.51 -2.78
N LYS A 9 -1.89 -8.08 -2.89
CA LYS A 9 -2.78 -7.82 -1.77
C LYS A 9 -2.82 -9.04 -0.82
N GLY A 10 -2.77 -8.76 0.48
CA GLY A 10 -2.75 -9.77 1.54
C GLY A 10 -1.38 -10.34 1.92
N SER A 11 -0.34 -10.05 1.13
CA SER A 11 1.03 -10.38 1.55
C SER A 11 1.58 -9.33 2.54
N SER A 12 2.49 -9.74 3.43
CA SER A 12 3.10 -8.80 4.38
C SER A 12 3.93 -7.70 3.70
N LEU A 13 4.47 -7.95 2.51
CA LEU A 13 5.18 -6.93 1.74
C LEU A 13 4.22 -5.84 1.27
N TYR A 14 3.03 -6.23 0.83
CA TYR A 14 1.98 -5.30 0.45
C TYR A 14 1.53 -4.46 1.65
N ASP A 15 1.27 -5.10 2.79
CA ASP A 15 0.85 -4.41 4.02
C ASP A 15 1.93 -3.42 4.49
N ALA A 16 3.20 -3.86 4.55
CA ALA A 16 4.34 -3.02 4.94
C ALA A 16 4.54 -1.82 4.00
N THR A 17 4.34 -2.03 2.70
CA THR A 17 4.50 -0.97 1.69
C THR A 17 3.55 0.19 1.96
N PHE A 18 2.27 -0.11 2.19
CA PHE A 18 1.27 0.91 2.45
C PHE A 18 1.30 1.47 3.86
N SER A 19 1.74 0.70 4.87
CA SER A 19 1.89 1.23 6.24
C SER A 19 3.01 2.28 6.35
N LEU A 20 4.00 2.21 5.46
CA LEU A 20 5.12 3.16 5.38
C LEU A 20 4.87 4.31 4.38
N ALA A 21 3.68 4.36 3.76
CA ALA A 21 3.33 5.44 2.85
C ALA A 21 3.20 6.77 3.60
N THR A 22 3.72 7.85 3.03
CA THR A 22 3.79 9.16 3.70
C THR A 22 3.19 10.30 2.90
N VAL A 23 3.21 10.21 1.58
CA VAL A 23 2.66 11.24 0.69
C VAL A 23 2.21 10.60 -0.62
N ALA A 24 1.11 11.09 -1.16
CA ALA A 24 0.65 10.81 -2.51
C ALA A 24 0.64 12.12 -3.30
N ILE A 25 1.12 12.06 -4.53
CA ILE A 25 1.11 13.19 -5.46
C ILE A 25 0.35 12.73 -6.69
N VAL A 26 -0.67 13.48 -7.07
CA VAL A 26 -1.45 13.28 -8.28
C VAL A 26 -1.16 14.43 -9.23
N SER A 27 -0.77 14.11 -10.45
CA SER A 27 -0.51 15.07 -11.52
C SER A 27 -1.77 15.20 -12.36
N ILE A 28 -2.28 16.42 -12.49
CA ILE A 28 -3.52 16.74 -13.20
C ILE A 28 -3.19 17.80 -14.24
N ASP A 29 -3.48 17.51 -15.50
CA ASP A 29 -3.43 18.47 -16.59
C ASP A 29 -4.78 19.19 -16.68
N ARG A 30 -4.76 20.51 -16.61
CA ARG A 30 -5.97 21.31 -16.73
C ARG A 30 -6.35 21.43 -18.20
N GLY A 31 -7.50 20.88 -18.56
CA GLY A 31 -8.08 21.09 -19.88
C GLY A 31 -8.58 22.53 -20.06
N VAL A 32 -8.67 22.93 -21.32
CA VAL A 32 -9.11 24.27 -21.71
C VAL A 32 -10.57 24.48 -21.30
N HIS A 33 -10.82 25.41 -20.40
CA HIS A 33 -12.15 25.98 -20.21
C HIS A 33 -12.40 27.01 -21.31
N ALA A 34 -13.57 26.97 -21.93
CA ALA A 34 -13.97 27.97 -22.93
C ALA A 34 -13.88 29.39 -22.33
N GLY A 35 -12.83 30.14 -22.70
CA GLY A 35 -12.58 31.51 -22.24
C GLY A 35 -11.39 31.72 -21.30
N MET A 36 -10.62 30.69 -20.95
CA MET A 36 -9.33 30.85 -20.25
C MET A 36 -8.19 30.19 -21.03
N ASP A 37 -7.28 31.03 -21.53
CA ASP A 37 -5.99 30.59 -22.07
C ASP A 37 -5.10 30.09 -20.91
N GLY A 38 -4.96 28.77 -20.78
CA GLY A 38 -4.03 28.22 -19.80
C GLY A 38 -4.04 26.71 -19.72
N TYR A 39 -3.21 26.06 -20.53
CA TYR A 39 -2.71 24.72 -20.23
C TYR A 39 -1.85 24.81 -18.96
N GLY A 40 -2.07 23.93 -17.99
CA GLY A 40 -1.35 24.01 -16.74
C GLY A 40 -1.36 22.70 -15.97
N LEU A 41 -0.17 22.11 -15.81
CA LEU A 41 0.02 20.97 -14.92
C LEU A 41 -0.10 21.42 -13.47
N ARG A 42 -1.07 20.89 -12.73
CA ARG A 42 -1.17 21.04 -11.28
C ARG A 42 -0.87 19.73 -10.57
N ALA A 43 -0.31 19.83 -9.38
CA ALA A 43 -0.08 18.69 -8.50
C ALA A 43 -1.01 18.76 -7.29
N LEU A 44 -1.85 17.74 -7.09
CA LEU A 44 -2.55 17.53 -5.83
C LEU A 44 -1.64 16.71 -4.92
N ARG A 45 -1.23 17.32 -3.81
CA ARG A 45 -0.44 16.66 -2.77
C ARG A 45 -1.35 16.26 -1.63
N LEU A 46 -1.39 14.96 -1.32
CA LEU A 46 -2.08 14.40 -0.16
C LEU A 46 -1.03 13.81 0.77
N ASP A 47 -0.91 14.33 1.98
CA ASP A 47 0.02 13.79 2.97
C ASP A 47 -0.58 13.78 4.37
N LEU A 48 0.25 13.47 5.37
CA LEU A 48 -0.19 13.30 6.75
C LEU A 48 -0.74 14.58 7.39
N SER A 49 -0.51 15.78 6.84
CA SER A 49 -1.17 16.99 7.34
C SER A 49 -2.67 17.00 7.04
N GLU A 50 -3.09 16.32 5.97
CA GLU A 50 -4.48 16.11 5.57
C GLU A 50 -4.89 14.64 5.77
N ARG A 51 -4.63 14.12 6.98
CA ARG A 51 -4.68 12.69 7.30
C ARG A 51 -5.93 11.97 6.79
N SER A 52 -7.11 12.56 6.94
CA SER A 52 -8.37 11.97 6.47
C SER A 52 -8.40 11.75 4.95
N LYS A 53 -7.96 12.75 4.16
CA LYS A 53 -7.90 12.63 2.70
C LYS A 53 -6.82 11.66 2.26
N PHE A 54 -5.65 11.72 2.91
CA PHE A 54 -4.56 10.79 2.63
C PHE A 54 -4.96 9.34 2.92
N ASP A 55 -5.52 9.05 4.09
CA ASP A 55 -5.94 7.69 4.45
C ASP A 55 -7.04 7.17 3.51
N ALA A 56 -7.99 8.03 3.11
CA ALA A 56 -9.01 7.67 2.14
C ALA A 56 -8.39 7.33 0.77
N PHE A 57 -7.46 8.14 0.26
CA PHE A 57 -6.75 7.86 -0.98
C PHE A 57 -5.94 6.55 -0.90
N ILE A 58 -5.22 6.33 0.21
CA ILE A 58 -4.47 5.08 0.44
C ILE A 58 -5.42 3.88 0.53
N SER A 59 -6.61 4.03 1.11
CA SER A 59 -7.63 2.98 1.15
C SER A 59 -8.08 2.58 -0.26
N GLU A 60 -8.25 3.55 -1.16
CA GLU A 60 -8.57 3.28 -2.56
C GLU A 60 -7.41 2.59 -3.28
N ALA A 61 -6.16 3.06 -3.08
CA ALA A 61 -4.98 2.41 -3.64
C ALA A 61 -4.78 0.96 -3.14
N LYS A 62 -5.20 0.65 -1.89
CA LYS A 62 -5.21 -0.71 -1.32
C LYS A 62 -6.22 -1.65 -1.98
N ASN A 63 -7.07 -1.14 -2.89
CA ASN A 63 -7.94 -1.99 -3.68
C ASN A 63 -7.20 -2.67 -4.84
N SER A 64 -6.02 -2.20 -5.24
CA SER A 64 -5.22 -2.86 -6.29
C SER A 64 -4.78 -4.25 -5.87
N GLU A 65 -4.97 -5.24 -6.74
CA GLU A 65 -4.59 -6.63 -6.46
C GLU A 65 -3.07 -6.79 -6.41
N LYS A 66 -2.37 -6.00 -7.22
CA LYS A 66 -0.92 -6.00 -7.34
C LYS A 66 -0.40 -4.57 -7.38
N ILE A 67 0.76 -4.37 -6.75
CA ILE A 67 1.50 -3.12 -6.80
C ILE A 67 2.96 -3.39 -7.18
N VAL A 68 3.60 -2.38 -7.77
CA VAL A 68 5.04 -2.36 -8.01
C VAL A 68 5.66 -1.27 -7.15
N VAL A 69 6.71 -1.61 -6.42
CA VAL A 69 7.46 -0.69 -5.57
C VAL A 69 8.84 -0.54 -6.14
N THR A 70 9.23 0.69 -6.44
CA THR A 70 10.53 1.00 -7.05
C THR A 70 11.21 2.09 -6.23
N ASN A 71 12.49 1.94 -5.92
CA ASN A 71 13.23 3.02 -5.26
C ASN A 71 13.30 4.24 -6.18
N THR A 72 13.17 5.42 -5.59
CA THR A 72 13.41 6.66 -6.33
C THR A 72 14.93 6.91 -6.39
N PRO A 73 15.40 7.85 -7.22
CA PRO A 73 16.78 8.32 -7.16
C PRO A 73 17.15 8.95 -5.82
N LYS A 74 16.15 9.41 -5.05
CA LYS A 74 16.35 9.97 -3.72
C LYS A 74 16.57 8.82 -2.71
N PRO A 75 17.69 8.81 -1.97
CA PRO A 75 17.94 7.80 -0.95
C PRO A 75 16.82 7.74 0.10
N GLY A 76 16.51 6.54 0.56
CA GLY A 76 15.54 6.32 1.64
C GLY A 76 14.07 6.35 1.22
N GLN A 77 13.77 6.46 -0.09
CA GLN A 77 12.42 6.60 -0.60
C GLN A 77 12.14 5.66 -1.78
N ALA A 78 10.91 5.17 -1.85
CA ALA A 78 10.37 4.45 -2.99
C ALA A 78 9.01 5.03 -3.40
N TRP A 79 8.59 4.72 -4.62
CA TRP A 79 7.25 5.02 -5.12
C TRP A 79 6.49 3.71 -5.36
N ILE A 80 5.20 3.75 -5.08
CA ILE A 80 4.24 2.67 -5.28
C ILE A 80 3.47 2.99 -6.55
N LYS A 81 3.52 2.07 -7.51
CA LYS A 81 2.64 2.05 -8.67
C LYS A 81 1.47 1.11 -8.37
N ALA A 82 0.32 1.70 -8.08
CA ALA A 82 -0.96 1.02 -7.91
C ALA A 82 -1.77 1.04 -9.21
N GLU A 83 -2.84 0.26 -9.27
CA GLU A 83 -3.73 0.24 -10.44
C GLU A 83 -4.54 1.54 -10.50
N TYR A 84 -4.47 2.22 -11.65
CA TYR A 84 -5.09 3.52 -11.83
C TYR A 84 -6.62 3.52 -11.61
N SER A 85 -7.28 2.45 -12.08
CA SER A 85 -8.72 2.24 -11.90
C SER A 85 -9.18 2.24 -10.44
N CYS A 86 -8.31 1.91 -9.50
CA CYS A 86 -8.63 1.95 -8.07
C CYS A 86 -8.70 3.38 -7.53
N CYS A 87 -7.84 4.27 -8.02
CA CYS A 87 -7.68 5.61 -7.45
C CYS A 87 -8.49 6.68 -8.21
N VAL A 88 -8.75 6.47 -9.50
CA VAL A 88 -9.31 7.48 -10.41
C VAL A 88 -10.62 8.09 -9.92
N LYS A 89 -11.55 7.28 -9.39
CA LYS A 89 -12.83 7.78 -8.84
C LYS A 89 -12.64 8.72 -7.66
N TYR A 90 -11.64 8.46 -6.82
CA TYR A 90 -11.33 9.33 -5.69
C TYR A 90 -10.64 10.60 -6.16
N ILE A 91 -9.70 10.49 -7.10
CA ILE A 91 -9.02 11.64 -7.70
C ILE A 91 -10.01 12.59 -8.33
N HIS A 92 -11.02 12.07 -9.06
CA HIS A 92 -12.03 12.90 -9.71
C HIS A 92 -12.89 13.74 -8.76
N LYS A 93 -12.88 13.46 -7.45
CA LYS A 93 -13.52 14.35 -6.45
C LYS A 93 -12.80 15.70 -6.30
N PHE A 94 -11.58 15.80 -6.83
CA PHE A 94 -10.73 16.98 -6.75
C PHE A 94 -10.43 17.58 -8.13
N THR A 95 -11.01 17.04 -9.20
CA THR A 95 -10.81 17.47 -10.59
C THR A 95 -12.08 18.08 -11.14
N ASP A 96 -11.93 19.02 -12.07
CA ASP A 96 -13.04 19.57 -12.85
C ASP A 96 -13.34 18.66 -14.07
N GLU A 97 -14.44 18.91 -14.79
CA GLU A 97 -14.85 18.06 -15.92
C GLU A 97 -13.84 18.06 -17.09
N THR A 98 -13.07 19.13 -17.23
CA THR A 98 -12.05 19.28 -18.27
C THR A 98 -10.67 18.82 -17.83
N ASP A 99 -10.47 18.47 -16.56
CA ASP A 99 -9.20 18.03 -16.03
C ASP A 99 -8.88 16.59 -16.45
N GLU A 100 -7.65 16.36 -16.90
CA GLU A 100 -7.12 15.03 -17.18
C GLU A 100 -6.13 14.61 -16.09
N VAL A 101 -6.34 13.44 -15.50
CA VAL A 101 -5.39 12.88 -14.53
C VAL A 101 -4.26 12.19 -15.31
N VAL A 102 -3.07 12.77 -15.26
CA VAL A 102 -1.91 12.29 -16.01
C VAL A 102 -1.29 11.07 -15.34
N ASP A 103 -1.02 11.16 -14.02
CA ASP A 103 -0.41 10.09 -13.24
C ASP A 103 -0.60 10.34 -11.74
N PHE A 104 -0.32 9.34 -10.92
CA PHE A 104 -0.13 9.52 -9.48
C PHE A 104 1.01 8.65 -8.96
N ALA A 105 1.71 9.16 -7.95
CA ALA A 105 2.77 8.46 -7.25
C ALA A 105 2.50 8.49 -5.74
N ILE A 106 2.51 7.33 -5.11
CA ILE A 106 2.49 7.22 -3.65
C ILE A 106 3.91 6.95 -3.18
N TYR A 107 4.45 7.81 -2.35
CA TYR A 107 5.78 7.67 -1.80
C TYR A 107 5.74 6.94 -0.46
N THR A 108 6.70 6.05 -0.31
CA THR A 108 6.89 5.19 0.86
C THR A 108 8.38 5.07 1.18
N ALA A 109 8.72 4.35 2.23
CA ALA A 109 10.10 4.04 2.57
C ALA A 109 10.80 3.25 1.45
N ASP A 110 12.13 3.25 1.44
CA ASP A 110 12.88 2.41 0.52
C ASP A 110 12.54 0.91 0.64
N VAL A 111 12.85 0.18 -0.43
CA VAL A 111 12.62 -1.26 -0.58
C VAL A 111 13.18 -2.10 0.57
N ASP A 112 14.32 -1.72 1.18
CA ASP A 112 14.95 -2.53 2.22
C ASP A 112 14.25 -2.35 3.57
N LYS A 113 13.82 -1.14 3.91
CA LYS A 113 12.94 -0.88 5.07
C LYS A 113 11.60 -1.60 4.94
N ILE A 114 11.01 -1.60 3.73
CA ILE A 114 9.78 -2.35 3.45
C ILE A 114 9.98 -3.84 3.71
N ARG A 115 11.10 -4.42 3.25
CA ARG A 115 11.42 -5.84 3.48
C ARG A 115 11.60 -6.16 4.96
N ALA A 116 12.29 -5.28 5.70
CA ALA A 116 12.49 -5.43 7.14
C ALA A 116 11.15 -5.48 7.88
N LEU A 117 10.29 -4.47 7.67
CA LEU A 117 8.96 -4.43 8.29
C LEU A 117 8.09 -5.62 7.85
N ALA A 118 8.13 -6.00 6.57
CA ALA A 118 7.37 -7.14 6.08
C ALA A 118 7.80 -8.48 6.72
N LYS A 119 9.06 -8.59 7.17
CA LYS A 119 9.55 -9.75 7.91
C LYS A 119 9.01 -9.76 9.34
N GLU A 120 9.00 -8.60 10.01
CA GLU A 120 8.39 -8.43 11.34
C GLU A 120 6.90 -8.81 11.30
N LEU A 121 6.13 -8.24 10.36
CA LEU A 121 4.72 -8.54 10.19
C LEU A 121 4.42 -10.02 9.91
N ARG A 122 5.33 -10.76 9.26
CA ARG A 122 5.18 -12.22 9.08
C ARG A 122 5.35 -12.97 10.38
N THR A 123 6.36 -12.59 11.16
CA THR A 123 6.63 -13.19 12.47
C THR A 123 5.43 -12.98 13.39
N ASP A 124 4.89 -11.75 13.44
CA ASP A 124 3.72 -11.43 14.26
C ASP A 124 2.48 -12.22 13.85
N LYS A 125 2.21 -12.32 12.53
CA LYS A 125 1.11 -13.13 12.00
C LYS A 125 1.29 -14.61 12.36
N ALA A 126 2.51 -15.13 12.33
CA ALA A 126 2.81 -16.52 12.70
C ALA A 126 2.59 -16.77 14.21
N VAL A 127 3.07 -15.87 15.07
CA VAL A 127 2.86 -15.93 16.52
C VAL A 127 1.38 -15.84 16.88
N ALA A 128 0.65 -14.89 16.27
CA ALA A 128 -0.79 -14.73 16.47
C ALA A 128 -1.60 -15.94 15.97
N LYS A 129 -1.11 -16.67 14.96
CA LYS A 129 -1.73 -17.92 14.51
C LYS A 129 -1.44 -19.05 15.50
N ALA A 130 -0.21 -19.15 16.01
CA ALA A 130 0.19 -20.18 16.98
C ALA A 130 -0.56 -20.04 18.31
N SER A 131 -0.79 -18.81 18.80
CA SER A 131 -1.54 -18.57 20.04
C SER A 131 -3.03 -18.94 19.94
N LYS A 132 -3.58 -18.99 18.73
CA LYS A 132 -4.97 -19.40 18.45
C LYS A 132 -5.13 -20.90 18.20
N MET A 133 -4.04 -21.66 18.11
CA MET A 133 -4.15 -23.12 17.96
C MET A 133 -4.55 -23.74 19.31
N PRO A 134 -5.64 -24.52 19.36
CA PRO A 134 -6.01 -25.23 20.59
C PRO A 134 -4.86 -26.14 21.00
N ALA A 135 -4.56 -26.19 22.30
CA ALA A 135 -3.56 -27.12 22.83
C ALA A 135 -3.94 -28.53 22.37
N LYS A 136 -3.04 -29.23 21.68
CA LYS A 136 -3.24 -30.64 21.31
C LYS A 136 -3.66 -31.38 22.57
N PRO A 137 -4.78 -32.12 22.59
CA PRO A 137 -5.12 -32.95 23.73
C PRO A 137 -3.92 -33.86 23.99
N LYS A 138 -3.38 -33.82 25.22
CA LYS A 138 -2.32 -34.74 25.64
C LYS A 138 -2.82 -36.14 25.31
N ALA A 139 -2.10 -36.86 24.45
CA ALA A 139 -2.38 -38.25 24.20
C ALA A 139 -2.48 -38.94 25.57
N ILE A 140 -3.64 -39.53 25.85
CA ILE A 140 -3.83 -40.37 27.03
C ILE A 140 -2.81 -41.50 26.85
N LEU A 141 -1.68 -41.39 27.56
CA LEU A 141 -0.74 -42.48 27.72
C LEU A 141 -1.53 -43.60 28.40
N LYS A 142 -2.00 -44.58 27.62
CA LYS A 142 -2.51 -45.84 28.18
C LYS A 142 -1.38 -46.42 29.02
N THR A 143 -1.50 -46.28 30.34
CA THR A 143 -0.67 -47.00 31.29
C THR A 143 -0.89 -48.49 31.03
N ARG A 144 0.20 -49.24 30.89
CA ARG A 144 0.25 -50.70 30.67
C ARG A 144 -0.32 -51.49 31.87
N ARG A 145 -1.59 -51.31 32.22
CA ARG A 145 -2.24 -52.03 33.33
C ARG A 145 -3.55 -52.74 32.98
N ASP A 146 -3.94 -52.77 31.70
CA ASP A 146 -5.16 -53.45 31.25
C ASP A 146 -4.86 -54.64 30.30
N ILE A 147 -3.79 -55.41 30.59
CA ILE A 147 -3.57 -56.73 29.99
C ILE A 147 -3.43 -57.73 31.14
N ILE A 148 -4.56 -58.25 31.60
CA ILE A 148 -4.70 -59.55 32.27
C ILE A 148 -6.00 -60.17 31.76
#